data_AF-M2N503-F1
#
_entry.id   AF-M2N503-F1
#
_cell.length_a   1.000
_cell.length_b   1.000
_cell.length_c   1.000
_cell.angle_alpha   90.00
_cell.angle_beta   90.00
_cell.angle_gamma   90.00
#
_symmetry.space_group_name_H-M   'P 1'
#
loop_
_entity.id
_entity.type
_entity.pdbx_description
1 polymer ?
#
loop_
_entity_poly.entity_id
_entity_poly.type
_entity_poly.pdbx_seq_one_letter_code
_entity_poly.pdbx_strand_id
1 'polypeptide(L)'
;QGLSSVSKRDFLRLFWPAYCKAFTKENITSAWSKTGIHPFNPAVILKLVEPAPAPLTESSRLQSSSNGSHLSAPQWRIARALQALVYKKKRRKRSKHLFEDLRAQDGQGSTFYSPMKIQQAKDYLVKKEQAKVAVAEQKRLEADARVLQKQLQQRAAAEKKEARQQQQQARAAAAAVEVRRKSVTKEVNQSNRQLLHELQHSVKRPRRPLQQARIATLPLLPVIAT
;
A
#
# COMPACT_ATOMS: atom_id res chain seq x y z
N GLN A 1 -30.97 -6.13 -41.32
CA GLN A 1 -30.99 -5.38 -42.58
C GLN A 1 -29.55 -4.99 -42.91
N GLY A 2 -28.96 -5.52 -43.99
CA GLY A 2 -27.53 -5.26 -44.26
C GLY A 2 -26.86 -6.18 -45.28
N LEU A 3 -27.61 -6.76 -46.22
CA LEU A 3 -27.05 -7.50 -47.34
C LEU A 3 -27.52 -6.83 -48.63
N SER A 4 -26.94 -5.68 -48.95
CA SER A 4 -26.96 -5.22 -50.34
C SER A 4 -26.21 -6.28 -51.14
N SER A 5 -26.90 -6.99 -52.02
CA SER A 5 -26.32 -7.98 -52.93
C SER A 5 -25.50 -7.29 -54.04
N VAL A 6 -24.55 -6.45 -53.65
CA VAL A 6 -23.64 -5.79 -54.59
C VAL A 6 -22.76 -6.89 -55.14
N SER A 7 -23.01 -7.26 -56.39
CA SER A 7 -22.13 -8.21 -57.07
C SER A 7 -20.79 -7.53 -57.34
N LYS A 8 -19.74 -8.32 -57.56
CA LYS A 8 -18.43 -7.77 -58.00
C LYS A 8 -18.57 -6.90 -59.27
N ARG A 9 -19.53 -7.22 -60.13
CA ARG A 9 -19.83 -6.45 -61.35
C ARG A 9 -20.37 -5.05 -60.99
N ASP A 10 -21.27 -4.96 -60.02
CA ASP A 10 -21.84 -3.68 -59.59
C ASP A 10 -20.80 -2.80 -58.90
N PHE A 11 -19.90 -3.40 -58.11
CA PHE A 11 -18.73 -2.70 -57.59
C PHE A 11 -17.84 -2.17 -58.71
N LEU A 12 -17.46 -3.01 -59.68
CA LEU A 12 -16.55 -2.61 -60.76
C LEU A 12 -17.15 -1.54 -61.68
N ARG A 13 -18.47 -1.56 -61.90
CA ARG A 13 -19.19 -0.53 -62.66
C ARG A 13 -19.03 0.86 -62.06
N LEU A 14 -19.05 0.98 -60.73
CA LEU A 14 -18.87 2.25 -60.02
C LEU A 14 -17.40 2.58 -59.80
N PHE A 15 -16.61 1.55 -59.45
CA PHE A 15 -15.20 1.70 -59.13
C PHE A 15 -14.37 2.16 -60.32
N TRP A 16 -14.56 1.58 -61.51
CA TRP A 16 -13.67 1.88 -62.64
C TRP A 16 -13.77 3.34 -63.11
N PRO A 17 -14.96 3.94 -63.30
CA PRO A 17 -15.08 5.36 -63.61
C PRO A 17 -14.52 6.26 -62.51
N ALA A 18 -14.75 5.91 -61.24
CA ALA A 18 -14.20 6.66 -60.11
C ALA A 18 -12.67 6.55 -60.05
N TYR A 19 -12.12 5.37 -60.33
CA TYR A 19 -10.70 5.09 -60.38
C TYR A 19 -10.02 5.92 -61.47
N CYS A 20 -10.54 5.89 -62.71
CA CYS A 20 -10.02 6.70 -63.81
C CYS A 20 -10.08 8.20 -63.51
N LYS A 21 -11.11 8.67 -62.80
CA LYS A 21 -11.22 10.09 -62.37
C LYS A 21 -10.25 10.45 -61.24
N ALA A 22 -10.02 9.53 -60.29
CA ALA A 22 -9.17 9.79 -59.13
C ALA A 22 -7.68 9.66 -59.46
N PHE A 23 -7.29 8.64 -60.25
CA PHE A 23 -5.91 8.32 -60.58
C PHE A 23 -5.41 9.08 -61.82
N THR A 24 -5.56 10.40 -61.81
CA THR A 24 -4.91 11.28 -62.79
C THR A 24 -3.54 11.71 -62.27
N LYS A 25 -2.61 12.02 -63.19
CA LYS A 25 -1.28 12.54 -62.82
C LYS A 25 -1.39 13.76 -61.90
N GLU A 26 -2.32 14.66 -62.21
CA GLU A 26 -2.58 15.88 -61.45
C GLU A 26 -3.00 15.57 -60.01
N ASN A 27 -3.97 14.68 -59.81
CA ASN A 27 -4.44 14.29 -58.47
C ASN A 27 -3.36 13.58 -57.66
N ILE A 28 -2.57 12.73 -58.30
CA ILE A 28 -1.44 12.07 -57.65
C ILE A 28 -0.42 13.13 -57.23
N THR A 29 -0.02 14.04 -58.13
CA THR A 29 0.95 15.10 -57.81
C THR A 29 0.46 16.07 -56.74
N SER A 30 -0.83 16.43 -56.73
CA SER A 30 -1.39 17.30 -55.70
C SER A 30 -1.46 16.61 -54.33
N ALA A 31 -1.75 15.30 -54.30
CA ALA A 31 -1.69 14.50 -53.07
C ALA A 31 -0.27 14.47 -52.47
N TRP A 32 0.76 14.28 -53.31
CA TRP A 32 2.16 14.33 -52.87
C TRP A 32 2.63 15.73 -52.47
N SER A 33 2.15 16.76 -53.17
CA SER A 33 2.45 18.15 -52.81
C SER A 33 1.85 18.50 -51.45
N LYS A 34 0.67 17.95 -51.12
CA LYS A 34 -0.01 18.17 -49.84
C LYS A 34 0.73 17.55 -48.65
N THR A 35 1.47 16.46 -48.85
CA THR A 35 2.33 15.89 -47.80
C THR A 35 3.65 16.65 -47.66
N GLY A 36 3.98 17.52 -48.62
CA GLY A 36 5.28 18.20 -48.70
C GLY A 36 6.44 17.26 -49.05
N ILE A 37 6.16 16.04 -49.49
CA ILE A 37 7.19 15.07 -49.89
C ILE A 37 7.66 15.36 -51.32
N HIS A 38 6.72 15.60 -52.24
CA HIS A 38 7.06 15.86 -53.64
C HIS A 38 6.11 16.89 -54.28
N PRO A 39 6.61 18.05 -54.73
CA PRO A 39 7.98 18.54 -54.53
C PRO A 39 8.28 18.74 -53.03
N PHE A 40 9.55 18.61 -52.66
CA PHE A 40 9.95 18.67 -51.25
C PHE A 40 9.67 20.05 -50.65
N ASN A 41 8.80 20.10 -49.64
CA ASN A 41 8.39 21.31 -48.93
C ASN A 41 8.42 21.06 -47.41
N PRO A 42 9.51 21.47 -46.73
CA PRO A 42 9.71 21.18 -45.31
C PRO A 42 8.71 21.91 -44.40
N ALA A 43 8.15 23.05 -44.82
CA ALA A 43 7.21 23.81 -44.00
C ALA A 43 5.92 23.04 -43.71
N VAL A 44 5.47 22.22 -44.66
CA VAL A 44 4.28 21.36 -44.48
C VAL A 44 4.58 20.20 -43.53
N ILE A 45 5.77 19.63 -43.63
CA ILE A 45 6.24 18.52 -42.77
C ILE A 45 6.37 18.99 -41.33
N LEU A 46 6.94 20.18 -41.11
CA LEU A 46 7.13 20.74 -39.77
C LEU A 46 5.79 20.99 -39.07
N LYS A 47 4.78 21.53 -39.77
CA LYS A 47 3.42 21.71 -39.21
C LYS A 47 2.75 20.40 -38.77
N LEU A 48 3.07 19.27 -39.39
CA LEU A 48 2.52 17.95 -39.02
C LEU A 48 3.22 17.37 -37.79
N VAL A 49 4.50 17.70 -37.59
CA VAL A 49 5.32 17.24 -36.46
C VAL A 49 5.14 18.14 -35.25
N GLU A 50 4.82 19.42 -35.47
CA GLU A 50 4.43 20.34 -34.42
C GLU A 50 3.24 19.77 -33.63
N PRO A 51 3.35 19.63 -32.30
CA PRO A 51 2.24 19.17 -31.50
C PRO A 51 1.10 20.17 -31.67
N ALA A 52 -0.09 19.66 -32.01
CA ALA A 52 -1.31 20.47 -32.04
C ALA A 52 -1.37 21.33 -30.76
N PRO A 53 -1.65 22.63 -30.84
CA PRO A 53 -1.76 23.47 -29.66
C PRO A 53 -2.80 22.82 -28.74
N ALA A 54 -2.33 22.35 -27.59
CA ALA A 54 -3.19 21.73 -26.61
C ALA A 54 -4.30 22.74 -26.25
N PRO A 55 -5.57 22.32 -26.13
CA PRO A 55 -6.60 23.20 -25.59
C PRO A 55 -6.10 23.75 -24.26
N LEU A 56 -6.08 25.07 -24.16
CA LEU A 56 -5.55 25.83 -23.03
C LEU A 56 -6.38 25.50 -21.77
N THR A 57 -6.05 24.42 -21.08
CA THR A 57 -6.38 24.28 -19.67
C THR A 57 -5.36 25.10 -18.90
N GLU A 58 -5.76 26.34 -18.69
CA GLU A 58 -5.11 27.35 -17.87
C GLU A 58 -4.95 26.84 -16.44
N SER A 59 -3.75 26.34 -16.11
CA SER A 59 -3.31 26.15 -14.74
C SER A 59 -1.79 26.13 -14.67
N SER A 60 -1.27 27.29 -14.27
CA SER A 60 0.04 27.53 -13.64
C SER A 60 1.24 26.82 -14.25
N ARG A 61 1.91 27.49 -15.19
CA ARG A 61 3.35 27.28 -15.39
C ARG A 61 4.08 28.55 -14.98
N LEU A 62 4.30 28.69 -13.67
CA LEU A 62 5.35 29.55 -13.17
C LEU A 62 6.66 29.08 -13.80
N GLN A 63 7.23 29.95 -14.62
CA GLN A 63 8.61 29.85 -15.06
C GLN A 63 9.49 30.04 -13.83
N SER A 64 10.22 29.00 -13.45
CA SER A 64 11.42 29.19 -12.63
C SER A 64 12.57 28.48 -13.33
N SER A 65 13.53 29.33 -13.69
CA SER A 65 14.83 28.98 -14.25
C SER A 65 15.60 28.09 -13.29
N SER A 66 15.97 26.90 -13.71
CA SER A 66 17.22 26.29 -13.26
C SER A 66 17.73 25.27 -14.27
N ASN A 67 18.98 25.46 -14.65
CA ASN A 67 19.78 24.53 -15.42
C ASN A 67 19.88 23.22 -14.63
N GLY A 68 19.28 22.14 -15.14
CA GLY A 68 19.29 20.85 -14.46
C GLY A 68 18.89 19.69 -15.36
N SER A 69 19.89 18.98 -15.87
CA SER A 69 19.86 17.56 -16.25
C SER A 69 18.84 17.09 -17.31
N HIS A 70 19.37 16.85 -18.52
CA HIS A 70 19.27 15.59 -19.25
C HIS A 70 17.92 14.82 -19.16
N LEU A 71 16.97 15.23 -20.02
CA LEU A 71 15.93 14.39 -20.65
C LEU A 71 15.30 13.29 -19.77
N SER A 72 14.69 13.68 -18.65
CA SER A 72 13.61 12.87 -18.07
C SER A 72 12.46 12.88 -19.08
N ALA A 73 12.22 11.75 -19.74
CA ALA A 73 11.09 11.61 -20.65
C ALA A 73 9.82 12.01 -19.89
N PRO A 74 8.98 12.92 -20.45
CA PRO A 74 7.72 13.29 -19.82
C PRO A 74 6.98 12.04 -19.31
N GLN A 75 6.51 12.06 -18.06
CA GLN A 75 5.90 10.91 -17.36
C GLN A 75 4.87 10.14 -18.20
N TRP A 76 4.15 10.84 -19.09
CA TRP A 76 3.19 10.24 -20.02
C TRP A 76 3.82 9.33 -21.09
N ARG A 77 5.06 9.59 -21.53
CA ARG A 77 5.82 8.74 -22.47
C ARG A 77 6.18 7.41 -21.82
N ILE A 78 6.59 7.45 -20.55
CA ILE A 78 6.90 6.25 -19.76
C ILE A 78 5.62 5.43 -19.58
N ALA A 79 4.51 6.07 -19.18
CA ALA A 79 3.21 5.40 -19.05
C ALA A 79 2.74 4.75 -20.36
N ARG A 80 2.87 5.45 -21.50
CA ARG A 80 2.50 4.93 -22.83
C ARG A 80 3.38 3.75 -23.25
N ALA A 81 4.69 3.81 -22.98
CA ALA A 81 5.61 2.71 -23.28
C ALA A 81 5.27 1.47 -22.44
N LEU A 82 5.01 1.63 -21.14
CA LEU A 82 4.58 0.54 -20.26
C LEU A 82 3.27 -0.09 -20.73
N GLN A 83 2.30 0.73 -21.11
CA GLN A 83 1.02 0.26 -21.63
C GLN A 83 1.19 -0.52 -22.94
N ALA A 84 2.06 -0.06 -23.86
CA ALA A 84 2.39 -0.78 -25.09
C ALA A 84 3.06 -2.14 -24.80
N LEU A 85 3.89 -2.24 -23.76
CA LEU A 85 4.48 -3.51 -23.32
C LEU A 85 3.42 -4.47 -22.79
N VAL A 86 2.44 -3.98 -22.01
CA VAL A 86 1.29 -4.77 -21.54
C VAL A 86 0.46 -5.28 -22.72
N TYR A 87 0.15 -4.42 -23.70
CA TYR A 87 -0.58 -4.82 -24.91
C TYR A 87 0.19 -5.85 -25.74
N LYS A 88 1.50 -5.67 -25.96
CA LYS A 88 2.35 -6.67 -26.63
C LYS A 88 2.37 -8.01 -25.88
N LYS A 89 2.48 -7.99 -24.54
CA LYS A 89 2.46 -9.20 -23.71
C LYS A 89 1.09 -9.90 -23.77
N LYS A 90 -0.01 -9.14 -23.76
CA LYS A 90 -1.37 -9.65 -23.94
C LYS A 90 -1.58 -10.25 -25.34
N ARG A 91 -1.03 -9.63 -26.38
CA ARG A 91 -1.07 -10.14 -27.77
C ARG A 91 -0.31 -11.48 -27.91
N ARG A 92 0.86 -11.61 -27.29
CA ARG A 92 1.63 -12.88 -27.24
C ARG A 92 0.92 -13.99 -26.45
N LYS A 93 0.02 -13.63 -25.53
CA LYS A 93 -0.81 -14.56 -24.76
C LYS A 93 -2.13 -14.94 -25.46
N ARG A 94 -2.48 -14.31 -26.58
CA ARG A 94 -3.64 -14.75 -27.38
C ARG A 94 -3.30 -16.14 -27.87
N SER A 95 -3.90 -17.13 -27.22
CA SER A 95 -3.49 -18.53 -27.32
C SER A 95 -3.63 -19.03 -28.74
N LYS A 96 -2.73 -19.95 -29.10
CA LYS A 96 -2.94 -20.92 -30.16
C LYS A 96 -4.38 -21.41 -30.09
N HIS A 97 -5.08 -21.43 -31.22
CA HIS A 97 -6.48 -21.84 -31.23
C HIS A 97 -6.59 -23.27 -30.68
N LEU A 98 -7.68 -23.63 -29.99
CA LEU A 98 -7.93 -24.98 -29.46
C LEU A 98 -7.57 -26.10 -30.47
N PHE A 99 -7.81 -25.82 -31.76
CA PHE A 99 -7.51 -26.71 -32.88
C PHE A 99 -6.04 -26.75 -33.32
N GLU A 100 -5.19 -25.82 -32.91
CA GLU A 100 -3.73 -25.88 -33.09
C GLU A 100 -3.09 -26.88 -32.11
N ASP A 101 -3.53 -26.88 -30.85
CA ASP A 101 -3.03 -27.83 -29.85
C ASP A 101 -3.46 -29.27 -30.19
N LEU A 102 -4.69 -29.44 -30.70
CA LEU A 102 -5.18 -30.71 -31.24
C LEU A 102 -4.52 -31.10 -32.58
N ARG A 103 -4.01 -30.13 -33.37
CA ARG A 103 -3.28 -30.38 -34.63
C ARG A 103 -1.86 -30.88 -34.38
N ALA A 104 -1.22 -30.43 -33.31
CA ALA A 104 0.15 -30.79 -32.98
C ALA A 104 0.34 -32.29 -32.68
N GLN A 105 -0.73 -33.02 -32.33
CA GLN A 105 -0.65 -34.46 -32.04
C GLN A 105 -0.47 -35.34 -33.29
N ASP A 106 -0.99 -34.92 -34.45
CA ASP A 106 -1.05 -35.80 -35.64
C ASP A 106 0.01 -35.48 -36.70
N GLY A 107 0.78 -34.39 -36.54
CA GLY A 107 1.83 -33.98 -37.48
C GLY A 107 1.36 -33.60 -38.89
N GLN A 108 0.05 -33.69 -39.17
CA GLN A 108 -0.54 -33.38 -40.48
C GLN A 108 -1.17 -31.98 -40.48
N GLY A 109 -0.90 -31.22 -41.55
CA GLY A 109 -1.37 -29.84 -41.70
C GLY A 109 -2.88 -29.69 -41.96
N SER A 110 -3.59 -30.78 -42.27
CA SER A 110 -5.03 -30.76 -42.55
C SER A 110 -5.88 -30.97 -41.29
N THR A 111 -6.91 -30.13 -41.11
CA THR A 111 -7.83 -30.24 -39.96
C THR A 111 -9.00 -31.17 -40.32
N PHE A 112 -8.98 -32.40 -39.83
CA PHE A 112 -10.08 -33.36 -40.00
C PHE A 112 -11.04 -33.31 -38.79
N TYR A 113 -12.33 -33.05 -39.02
CA TYR A 113 -13.35 -32.96 -37.97
C TYR A 113 -14.15 -34.26 -37.86
N SER A 114 -13.58 -35.24 -37.15
CA SER A 114 -14.28 -36.49 -36.78
C SER A 114 -15.03 -36.33 -35.45
N PRO A 115 -16.15 -37.05 -35.23
CA PRO A 115 -16.86 -37.09 -33.93
C PRO A 115 -15.92 -37.30 -32.73
N MET A 116 -14.90 -38.15 -32.87
CA MET A 116 -13.93 -38.42 -31.82
C MET A 116 -13.06 -37.19 -31.49
N LYS A 117 -12.61 -36.44 -32.50
CA LYS A 117 -11.85 -35.19 -32.30
C LYS A 117 -12.70 -34.08 -31.69
N ILE A 118 -13.99 -34.04 -32.01
CA ILE A 118 -14.92 -33.10 -31.39
C ILE A 118 -15.08 -33.41 -29.89
N GLN A 119 -15.16 -34.69 -29.52
CA GLN A 119 -15.24 -35.09 -28.11
C GLN A 119 -13.95 -34.75 -27.35
N GLN A 120 -12.78 -35.06 -27.93
CA GLN A 120 -11.49 -34.67 -27.35
C GLN A 120 -11.38 -33.16 -27.12
N ALA A 121 -11.86 -32.34 -28.07
CA ALA A 121 -11.87 -30.88 -27.92
C ALA A 121 -12.76 -30.43 -26.76
N LYS A 122 -13.92 -31.07 -26.56
CA LYS A 122 -14.80 -30.80 -25.41
C LYS A 122 -14.15 -31.20 -24.09
N ASP A 123 -13.58 -32.41 -24.01
CA ASP A 123 -12.92 -32.91 -22.80
C ASP A 123 -11.72 -32.04 -22.42
N TYR A 124 -10.97 -31.56 -23.41
CA TYR A 124 -9.88 -30.61 -23.19
C TYR A 124 -10.36 -29.30 -22.58
N LEU A 125 -11.49 -28.74 -23.06
CA LEU A 125 -12.06 -27.52 -22.48
C LEU A 125 -12.51 -27.75 -21.03
N VAL A 126 -13.17 -28.86 -20.75
CA VAL A 126 -13.58 -29.23 -19.38
C VAL A 126 -12.37 -29.36 -18.46
N LYS A 127 -11.34 -30.10 -18.87
CA LYS A 127 -10.08 -30.24 -18.13
C LYS A 127 -9.41 -28.89 -17.88
N LYS A 128 -9.41 -28.00 -18.88
CA LYS A 128 -8.82 -26.66 -18.75
C LYS A 128 -9.58 -25.78 -17.77
N GLU A 129 -10.90 -25.83 -17.76
CA GLU A 129 -11.71 -25.11 -16.76
C GLU A 129 -11.51 -25.70 -15.35
N GLN A 130 -11.52 -27.02 -15.21
CA GLN A 130 -11.21 -27.68 -13.93
C GLN A 130 -9.83 -27.29 -13.39
N ALA A 131 -8.80 -27.27 -14.25
CA ALA A 131 -7.46 -26.83 -13.86
C ALA A 131 -7.43 -25.35 -13.42
N LYS A 132 -8.18 -24.48 -14.10
CA LYS A 132 -8.31 -23.06 -13.67
C LYS A 132 -8.99 -22.94 -12.31
N VAL A 133 -10.06 -23.70 -12.09
CA VAL A 133 -10.78 -23.72 -10.81
C VAL A 133 -9.88 -24.24 -9.70
N ALA A 134 -9.19 -25.37 -9.90
CA ALA A 134 -8.26 -25.93 -8.92
C ALA A 134 -7.11 -24.95 -8.57
N VAL A 135 -6.52 -24.28 -9.57
CA VAL A 135 -5.49 -23.26 -9.32
C VAL A 135 -6.06 -22.05 -8.57
N ALA A 136 -7.31 -21.65 -8.86
CA ALA A 136 -7.96 -20.56 -8.14
C ALA A 136 -8.25 -20.93 -6.68
N GLU A 137 -8.70 -22.16 -6.43
CA GLU A 137 -8.93 -22.71 -5.09
C GLU A 137 -7.64 -22.81 -4.29
N GLN A 138 -6.56 -23.35 -4.88
CA GLN A 138 -5.24 -23.39 -4.23
C GLN A 138 -4.77 -22.00 -3.82
N LYS A 139 -4.90 -21.00 -4.70
CA LYS A 139 -4.54 -19.62 -4.36
C LYS A 139 -5.40 -19.01 -3.26
N ARG A 140 -6.67 -19.38 -3.16
CA ARG A 140 -7.55 -18.95 -2.06
C ARG A 140 -7.08 -19.56 -0.74
N LEU A 141 -6.85 -20.87 -0.71
CA LEU A 141 -6.35 -21.57 0.46
C LEU A 141 -4.98 -21.01 0.92
N GLU A 142 -4.08 -20.71 -0.01
CA GLU A 142 -2.80 -20.06 0.31
C GLU A 142 -2.98 -18.64 0.87
N ALA A 143 -3.92 -17.86 0.35
CA ALA A 143 -4.21 -16.52 0.85
C ALA A 143 -4.78 -16.58 2.27
N ASP A 144 -5.73 -17.49 2.52
CA ASP A 144 -6.33 -17.69 3.84
C ASP A 144 -5.28 -18.16 4.86
N ALA A 145 -4.40 -19.09 4.47
CA ALA A 145 -3.29 -19.54 5.31
C ALA A 145 -2.33 -18.39 5.67
N ARG A 146 -2.02 -17.48 4.73
CA ARG A 146 -1.20 -16.29 5.00
C ARG A 146 -1.88 -15.32 5.96
N VAL A 147 -3.18 -15.12 5.82
CA VAL A 147 -3.95 -14.26 6.74
C VAL A 147 -3.93 -14.86 8.15
N LEU A 148 -4.19 -16.16 8.27
CA LEU A 148 -4.15 -16.87 9.55
C LEU A 148 -2.76 -16.78 10.20
N GLN A 149 -1.70 -17.02 9.42
CA GLN A 149 -0.32 -16.92 9.90
C GLN A 149 0.00 -15.51 10.41
N LYS A 150 -0.44 -14.47 9.70
CA LYS A 150 -0.26 -13.08 10.11
C LYS A 150 -1.02 -12.77 11.41
N GLN A 151 -2.23 -13.27 11.57
CA GLN A 151 -3.00 -13.10 12.81
C GLN A 151 -2.31 -13.78 14.00
N LEU A 152 -1.79 -15.01 13.83
CA LEU A 152 -1.04 -15.71 14.86
C LEU A 152 0.24 -14.95 15.25
N GLN A 153 0.98 -14.42 14.28
CA GLN A 153 2.16 -13.61 14.54
C GLN A 153 1.82 -12.32 15.30
N GLN A 154 0.70 -11.66 14.95
CA GLN A 154 0.23 -10.47 15.65
C GLN A 154 -0.15 -10.77 17.10
N ARG A 155 -0.86 -11.88 17.36
CA ARG A 155 -1.19 -12.32 18.72
C ARG A 155 0.06 -12.62 19.55
N ALA A 156 0.99 -13.41 19.00
CA ALA A 156 2.25 -13.71 19.69
C ALA A 156 3.10 -12.45 19.96
N ALA A 157 3.07 -11.46 19.06
CA ALA A 157 3.73 -10.18 19.28
C ALA A 157 3.03 -9.33 20.35
N ALA A 158 1.70 -9.36 20.42
CA ALA A 158 0.92 -8.69 21.46
C ALA A 158 1.19 -9.31 22.84
N GLU A 159 1.12 -10.63 22.97
CA GLU A 159 1.45 -11.36 24.21
C GLU A 159 2.86 -11.04 24.71
N LYS A 160 3.85 -11.00 23.80
CA LYS A 160 5.22 -10.59 24.17
C LYS A 160 5.31 -9.14 24.65
N LYS A 161 4.53 -8.23 24.07
CA LYS A 161 4.48 -6.83 24.53
C LYS A 161 3.82 -6.73 25.90
N GLU A 162 2.70 -7.43 26.10
CA GLU A 162 1.99 -7.49 27.38
C GLU A 162 2.89 -8.10 28.47
N ALA A 163 3.57 -9.21 28.20
CA ALA A 163 4.51 -9.82 29.14
C ALA A 163 5.65 -8.87 29.52
N ARG A 164 6.19 -8.10 28.56
CA ARG A 164 7.20 -7.06 28.85
C ARG A 164 6.63 -5.94 29.71
N GLN A 165 5.42 -5.47 29.42
CA GLN A 165 4.75 -4.44 30.22
C GLN A 165 4.49 -4.94 31.64
N GLN A 166 3.96 -6.15 31.80
CA GLN A 166 3.76 -6.78 33.11
C GLN A 166 5.07 -6.94 33.86
N GLN A 167 6.15 -7.38 33.19
CA GLN A 167 7.47 -7.49 33.82
C GLN A 167 8.02 -6.12 34.24
N GLN A 168 7.83 -5.08 33.42
CA GLN A 168 8.21 -3.71 33.76
C GLN A 168 7.41 -3.19 34.96
N GLN A 169 6.09 -3.40 34.98
CA GLN A 169 5.24 -3.04 36.10
C GLN A 169 5.63 -3.79 37.38
N ALA A 170 5.91 -5.10 37.29
CA ALA A 170 6.37 -5.90 38.42
C ALA A 170 7.73 -5.42 38.95
N ARG A 171 8.68 -5.09 38.07
CA ARG A 171 9.98 -4.52 38.45
C ARG A 171 9.82 -3.14 39.09
N ALA A 172 8.97 -2.28 38.54
CA ALA A 172 8.68 -0.97 39.10
C ALA A 172 8.01 -1.07 40.48
N ALA A 173 7.05 -1.99 40.63
CA ALA A 173 6.39 -2.27 41.91
C ALA A 173 7.38 -2.80 42.95
N ALA A 174 8.24 -3.75 42.57
CA ALA A 174 9.30 -4.28 43.45
C ALA A 174 10.28 -3.19 43.88
N ALA A 175 10.71 -2.32 42.96
CA ALA A 175 11.56 -1.18 43.27
C ALA A 175 10.86 -0.18 44.21
N ALA A 176 9.57 0.09 44.01
CA ALA A 176 8.79 0.96 44.89
C ALA A 176 8.65 0.39 46.31
N VAL A 177 8.44 -0.93 46.45
CA VAL A 177 8.42 -1.61 47.76
C VAL A 177 9.78 -1.49 48.44
N GLU A 178 10.88 -1.68 47.73
CA GLU A 178 12.23 -1.57 48.28
C GLU A 178 12.56 -0.14 48.73
N VAL A 179 12.15 0.88 47.95
CA VAL A 179 12.30 2.29 48.34
C VAL A 179 11.50 2.59 49.61
N ARG A 180 10.24 2.12 49.70
CA ARG A 180 9.42 2.26 50.92
C ARG A 180 10.03 1.54 52.12
N ARG A 181 10.56 0.33 51.93
CA ARG A 181 11.26 -0.41 52.99
C ARG A 181 12.47 0.39 53.49
N LYS A 182 13.28 0.95 52.59
CA LYS A 182 14.40 1.81 52.94
C LYS A 182 13.96 3.09 53.66
N SER A 183 12.88 3.76 53.26
CA SER A 183 12.40 4.95 53.96
C SER A 183 11.92 4.62 55.37
N VAL A 184 11.12 3.56 55.55
CA VAL A 184 10.68 3.09 56.87
C VAL A 184 11.87 2.76 57.77
N THR A 185 12.89 2.05 57.27
CA THR A 185 14.10 1.77 58.08
C THR A 185 14.85 3.04 58.47
N LYS A 186 14.92 4.05 57.60
CA LYS A 186 15.54 5.35 57.92
C LYS A 186 14.77 6.10 58.99
N GLU A 187 13.44 6.13 58.89
CA GLU A 187 12.55 6.74 59.89
C GLU A 187 12.69 6.05 61.25
N VAL A 188 12.64 4.72 61.30
CA VAL A 188 12.85 3.95 62.55
C VAL A 188 14.21 4.26 63.16
N ASN A 189 15.28 4.30 62.36
CA ASN A 189 16.61 4.65 62.84
C ASN A 189 16.69 6.10 63.35
N GLN A 190 16.00 7.04 62.70
CA GLN A 190 15.94 8.43 63.13
C GLN A 190 15.18 8.58 64.45
N SER A 191 14.02 7.93 64.59
CA SER A 191 13.25 7.87 65.84
C SER A 191 14.07 7.24 66.98
N ASN A 192 14.78 6.15 66.71
CA ASN A 192 15.67 5.52 67.70
C ASN A 192 16.79 6.47 68.17
N ARG A 193 17.39 7.25 67.26
CA ARG A 193 18.39 8.26 67.63
C ARG A 193 17.79 9.37 68.49
N GLN A 194 16.58 9.82 68.17
CA GLN A 194 15.86 10.83 68.96
C GLN A 194 15.58 10.31 70.38
N LEU A 195 15.06 9.08 70.51
CA LEU A 195 14.81 8.45 71.81
C LEU A 195 16.09 8.30 72.64
N LEU A 196 17.20 7.85 72.04
CA LEU A 196 18.48 7.77 72.72
C LEU A 196 18.97 9.13 73.22
N HIS A 197 18.80 10.17 72.41
CA HIS A 197 19.16 11.53 72.79
C HIS A 197 18.30 12.03 73.97
N GLU A 198 16.98 11.80 73.92
CA GLU A 198 16.06 12.14 75.02
C GLU A 198 16.41 11.40 76.32
N LEU A 199 16.77 10.12 76.25
CA LEU A 199 17.22 9.33 77.41
C LEU A 199 18.53 9.88 78.00
N GLN A 200 19.49 10.30 77.17
CA GLN A 200 20.73 10.91 77.69
C GLN A 200 20.48 12.24 78.39
N HIS A 201 19.57 13.07 77.86
CA HIS A 201 19.21 14.34 78.47
C HIS A 201 18.38 14.17 79.75
N SER A 202 17.54 13.15 79.84
CA SER A 202 16.74 12.89 81.06
C SER A 202 17.62 12.42 82.23
N VAL A 203 18.69 11.66 81.97
CA VAL A 203 19.67 11.21 82.99
C VAL A 203 20.55 12.37 83.49
N LYS A 204 20.85 13.35 82.63
CA LYS A 204 21.69 14.52 82.97
C LYS A 204 20.93 15.69 83.59
N ARG A 205 19.60 15.62 83.73
CA ARG A 205 18.85 16.65 84.46
C ARG A 205 19.28 16.60 85.93
N PRO A 206 19.81 17.70 86.51
CA PRO A 206 20.08 17.74 87.93
C PRO A 206 18.76 17.55 88.67
N ARG A 207 18.69 16.56 89.57
CA ARG A 207 17.58 16.43 90.52
C ARG A 207 17.53 17.74 91.31
N ARG A 208 16.52 18.57 91.04
CA ARG A 208 16.28 19.77 91.85
C ARG A 208 16.14 19.30 93.30
N PRO A 209 16.86 19.91 94.26
CA PRO A 209 16.58 19.65 95.66
C PRO A 209 15.13 20.05 95.94
N LEU A 210 14.44 19.23 96.72
CA LEU A 210 13.14 19.54 97.30
C LEU A 210 13.26 20.86 98.08
N GLN A 211 12.99 21.99 97.42
CA GLN A 211 12.75 23.23 98.12
C GLN A 211 11.45 23.05 98.87
N GLN A 212 11.57 23.02 100.19
CA GLN A 212 10.48 23.08 101.14
C GLN A 212 9.50 24.16 100.69
N ALA A 213 8.32 23.74 100.25
CA ALA A 213 7.21 24.64 100.02
C ALA A 213 6.90 25.32 101.37
N ARG A 214 7.30 26.58 101.47
CA ARG A 214 6.81 27.45 102.53
C ARG A 214 5.30 27.50 102.44
N ILE A 215 4.69 27.07 103.53
CA ILE A 215 3.32 27.32 103.96
C ILE A 215 2.97 28.77 103.62
N ALA A 216 2.16 28.96 102.58
CA ALA A 216 1.41 30.18 102.34
C ALA A 216 -0.07 29.80 102.40
N THR A 217 -0.59 30.02 103.60
CA THR A 217 -1.98 30.32 103.97
C THR A 217 -3.01 30.31 102.83
N LEU A 218 -4.02 29.46 103.05
CA LEU A 218 -5.35 29.47 102.42
C LEU A 218 -5.95 30.89 102.34
N PRO A 219 -6.88 31.10 101.39
CA PRO A 219 -8.24 31.32 101.86
C PRO A 219 -9.27 30.46 101.12
N LEU A 220 -10.09 29.81 101.95
CA LEU A 220 -11.52 29.51 101.83
C LEU A 220 -12.24 29.70 100.48
N LEU A 221 -12.93 28.62 100.13
CA LEU A 221 -14.02 28.42 99.17
C LEU A 221 -15.01 29.60 99.04
N PRO A 222 -15.80 29.59 97.96
CA PRO A 222 -17.18 29.20 98.19
C PRO A 222 -17.71 28.12 97.23
N VAL A 223 -18.49 27.24 97.85
CA VAL A 223 -19.38 26.24 97.28
C VAL A 223 -20.57 26.95 96.63
N ILE A 224 -20.82 26.67 95.35
CA ILE A 224 -22.10 26.91 94.65
C ILE A 224 -22.20 25.77 93.63
N ALA A 225 -22.88 24.63 93.89
CA ALA A 225 -24.32 24.42 93.94
C ALA A 225 -25.06 24.92 92.68
N THR A 226 -25.14 24.07 91.65
CA THR A 226 -26.38 23.69 90.93
C THR A 226 -26.09 22.63 89.88
#